data_AF-A0A382W0G5-F1
#
_entry.id   AF-A0A382W0G5-F1
#
_cell.length_a   1.000
_cell.length_b   1.000
_cell.length_c   1.000
_cell.angle_alpha   90.00
_cell.angle_beta   90.00
_cell.angle_gamma   90.00
#
_symmetry.space_group_name_H-M   'P 1'
#
loop_
_entity.id
_entity.type
_entity.pdbx_description
1 polymer ?
#
loop_
_entity_poly.entity_id
_entity_poly.type
_entity_poly.pdbx_seq_one_letter_code
_entity_poly.pdbx_strand_id
1 'polypeptide(L)'
;MAQPKAPKGYIPVNVEGDVEVYIYQPTDPRIKSPSWYLYYYYNKKIQRQSLKTKNQKAAHRLARETAEKLSSGQGALLQQVRANRDATFAHLVERTLTEYPKWTDTTKIRIEAQMKIVVDFFGEDRPVQQITTPVVQEFLGWLRAHRGRRHKDRKTGQLAGAGCSNQTYNRYKSYLSTIFKFGIRCGYNTINPVELIEAAPVVVETYEGFHEDQLALL
;
A
#
# COMPACT_ATOMS: atom_id res chain seq x y z
N MET A 1 2.34 16.18 32.71
CA MET A 1 1.16 15.28 32.87
C MET A 1 1.68 13.93 33.34
N ALA A 2 1.16 13.40 34.45
CA ALA A 2 1.64 12.14 35.02
C ALA A 2 1.33 10.94 34.11
N GLN A 3 2.32 10.11 33.83
CA GLN A 3 2.10 8.84 33.11
C GLN A 3 1.31 7.88 34.02
N PRO A 4 0.36 7.09 33.48
CA PRO A 4 -0.43 6.17 34.28
C PRO A 4 0.46 5.06 34.86
N LYS A 5 0.42 4.89 36.20
CA LYS A 5 1.12 3.80 36.89
C LYS A 5 0.69 2.44 36.32
N ALA A 6 1.65 1.53 36.16
CA ALA A 6 1.39 0.19 35.65
C ALA A 6 0.38 -0.59 36.52
N PRO A 7 -0.53 -1.37 35.91
CA PRO A 7 -1.41 -2.25 36.65
C PRO A 7 -0.65 -3.35 37.40
N LYS A 8 -1.20 -3.85 38.51
CA LYS A 8 -0.60 -4.97 39.28
C LYS A 8 -0.41 -6.21 38.38
N GLY A 9 0.76 -6.85 38.48
CA GLY A 9 1.13 -8.05 37.70
C GLY A 9 1.85 -7.78 36.38
N TYR A 10 2.14 -6.51 36.06
CA TYR A 10 2.90 -6.12 34.88
C TYR A 10 4.38 -6.03 35.22
N ILE A 11 5.24 -6.58 34.35
CA ILE A 11 6.69 -6.58 34.53
C ILE A 11 7.27 -5.41 33.72
N PRO A 12 7.98 -4.46 34.36
CA PRO A 12 8.61 -3.36 33.65
C PRO A 12 9.76 -3.85 32.76
N VAL A 13 9.92 -3.19 31.62
CA VAL A 13 11.03 -3.41 30.69
C VAL A 13 11.95 -2.21 30.78
N ASN A 14 13.06 -2.37 31.49
CA ASN A 14 14.04 -1.30 31.67
C ASN A 14 14.81 -1.08 30.37
N VAL A 15 14.66 0.12 29.81
CA VAL A 15 15.41 0.67 28.69
C VAL A 15 15.75 2.13 28.99
N GLU A 16 16.88 2.59 28.48
CA GLU A 16 17.24 4.01 28.54
C GLU A 16 16.30 4.82 27.61
N GLY A 17 15.54 5.75 28.19
CA GLY A 17 14.63 6.65 27.46
C GLY A 17 13.34 6.98 28.21
N ASP A 18 12.53 7.86 27.64
CA ASP A 18 11.30 8.39 28.25
C ASP A 18 10.06 7.48 28.10
N VAL A 19 10.22 6.30 27.50
CA VAL A 19 9.10 5.38 27.16
C VAL A 19 9.02 4.25 28.17
N GLU A 20 7.97 4.26 28.99
CA GLU A 20 7.65 3.15 29.89
C GLU A 20 6.94 2.02 29.13
N VAL A 21 7.57 0.85 29.12
CA VAL A 21 7.06 -0.37 28.48
C VAL A 21 6.96 -1.48 29.52
N TYR A 22 5.87 -2.23 29.46
CA TYR A 22 5.56 -3.31 30.38
C TYR A 22 5.18 -4.57 29.60
N ILE A 23 5.44 -5.74 30.16
CA ILE A 23 4.89 -7.00 29.68
C ILE A 23 3.98 -7.64 30.72
N TYR A 24 2.96 -8.34 30.26
CA TYR A 24 2.06 -9.10 31.13
C TYR A 24 1.56 -10.35 30.42
N GLN A 25 1.09 -11.30 31.20
CA GLN A 25 0.41 -12.48 30.70
C GLN A 25 -1.03 -12.48 31.25
N PRO A 26 -2.06 -12.61 30.39
CA PRO A 26 -3.44 -12.68 30.86
C PRO A 26 -3.63 -13.86 31.82
N THR A 27 -4.30 -13.61 32.94
CA THR A 27 -4.62 -14.62 33.97
C THR A 27 -5.99 -15.25 33.76
N ASP A 28 -6.62 -15.09 32.58
CA ASP A 28 -7.92 -15.70 32.31
C ASP A 28 -7.79 -17.24 32.31
N PRO A 29 -8.44 -17.94 33.26
CA PRO A 29 -8.33 -19.39 33.41
C PRO A 29 -8.87 -20.17 32.20
N ARG A 30 -9.63 -19.53 31.30
CA ARG A 30 -10.10 -20.14 30.04
C ARG A 30 -9.00 -20.25 28.99
N ILE A 31 -7.87 -19.55 29.14
CA ILE A 31 -6.77 -19.55 28.19
C ILE A 31 -5.69 -20.54 28.64
N LYS A 32 -5.69 -21.75 28.08
CA LYS A 32 -4.77 -22.86 28.42
C LYS A 32 -3.27 -22.54 28.24
N SER A 33 -2.92 -21.52 27.48
CA SER A 33 -1.53 -21.09 27.26
C SER A 33 -1.47 -19.65 26.74
N PRO A 34 -1.60 -18.64 27.62
CA PRO A 34 -1.68 -17.26 27.19
C PRO A 34 -0.35 -16.82 26.58
N SER A 35 -0.40 -16.09 25.47
CA SER A 35 0.79 -15.39 24.97
C SER A 35 1.12 -14.22 25.90
N TRP A 36 2.39 -13.82 25.92
CA TRP A 36 2.81 -12.56 26.54
C TRP A 36 2.30 -11.38 25.72
N TYR A 37 1.94 -10.31 26.41
CA TYR A 37 1.48 -9.06 25.83
C TYR A 37 2.39 -7.92 26.27
N LEU A 38 2.59 -6.98 25.36
CA LEU A 38 3.20 -5.69 25.57
C LEU A 38 2.13 -4.67 25.96
N TYR A 39 2.46 -3.79 26.89
CA TYR A 39 1.66 -2.66 27.32
C TYR A 39 2.55 -1.42 27.38
N TYR A 40 2.16 -0.37 26.68
CA TYR A 40 2.91 0.89 26.67
C TYR A 40 1.99 2.07 26.40
N TYR A 41 2.43 3.26 26.83
CA TYR A 41 1.72 4.51 26.59
C TYR A 41 2.42 5.29 25.48
N TYR A 42 1.68 5.64 24.43
CA TYR A 42 2.21 6.37 23.28
C TYR A 42 1.15 7.28 22.69
N ASN A 43 1.51 8.52 22.33
CA ASN A 43 0.59 9.53 21.76
C ASN A 43 -0.73 9.67 22.54
N LYS A 44 -0.64 9.74 23.87
CA LYS A 44 -1.79 9.84 24.78
C LYS A 44 -2.78 8.66 24.73
N LYS A 45 -2.38 7.51 24.16
CA LYS A 45 -3.20 6.29 24.10
C LYS A 45 -2.46 5.11 24.70
N ILE A 46 -3.23 4.23 25.34
CA ILE A 46 -2.75 2.95 25.82
C ILE A 46 -2.71 1.97 24.65
N GLN A 47 -1.57 1.31 24.47
CA GLN A 47 -1.38 0.28 23.45
C GLN A 47 -1.19 -1.08 24.13
N ARG A 48 -1.88 -2.09 23.60
CA ARG A 48 -1.77 -3.48 24.05
C ARG A 48 -1.49 -4.37 22.85
N GLN A 49 -0.41 -5.15 22.89
CA GLN A 49 0.00 -5.95 21.74
C GLN A 49 0.43 -7.35 22.17
N SER A 50 -0.08 -8.39 21.50
CA SER A 50 0.47 -9.73 21.68
C SER A 50 1.91 -9.81 21.14
N LEU A 51 2.81 -10.40 21.92
CA LEU A 51 4.17 -10.76 21.52
C LEU A 51 4.24 -12.13 20.85
N LYS A 52 3.10 -12.83 20.71
CA LYS A 52 2.96 -14.16 20.08
C LYS A 52 3.94 -15.22 20.60
N THR A 53 4.43 -15.04 21.82
CA THR A 53 5.35 -15.97 22.48
C THR A 53 4.79 -16.33 23.85
N LYS A 54 5.03 -17.57 24.27
CA LYS A 54 4.72 -18.07 25.61
C LYS A 54 5.93 -17.99 26.54
N ASN A 55 7.12 -17.79 25.99
CA ASN A 55 8.38 -17.76 26.74
C ASN A 55 8.66 -16.34 27.24
N GLN A 56 8.79 -16.20 28.57
CA GLN A 56 9.03 -14.92 29.23
C GLN A 56 10.35 -14.25 28.80
N LYS A 57 11.43 -15.02 28.61
CA LYS A 57 12.73 -14.49 28.19
C LYS A 57 12.66 -13.94 26.76
N ALA A 58 11.97 -14.65 25.87
CA ALA A 58 11.71 -14.17 24.51
C ALA A 58 10.80 -12.93 24.51
N ALA A 59 9.78 -12.90 25.38
CA ALA A 59 8.90 -11.75 25.55
C ALA A 59 9.67 -10.51 26.01
N HIS A 60 10.55 -10.64 27.01
CA HIS A 60 11.42 -9.56 27.45
C HIS A 60 12.33 -9.03 26.33
N ARG A 61 12.93 -9.92 25.54
CA ARG A 61 13.78 -9.52 24.40
C ARG A 61 12.99 -8.70 23.38
N LEU A 62 11.83 -9.21 22.95
CA LEU A 62 10.96 -8.53 21.98
C LEU A 62 10.42 -7.21 22.51
N ALA A 63 10.08 -7.16 23.79
CA ALA A 63 9.60 -5.95 24.44
C ALA A 63 10.71 -4.89 24.52
N ARG A 64 11.95 -5.30 24.84
CA ARG A 64 13.12 -4.43 24.86
C ARG A 64 13.43 -3.87 23.48
N GLU A 65 13.48 -4.73 22.44
CA GLU A 65 13.65 -4.31 21.05
C GLU A 65 12.56 -3.31 20.61
N THR A 66 11.32 -3.50 21.08
CA THR A 66 10.21 -2.58 20.79
C THR A 66 10.37 -1.25 21.52
N ALA A 67 10.80 -1.29 22.79
CA ALA A 67 10.99 -0.10 23.60
C ALA A 67 12.17 0.76 23.09
N GLU A 68 13.29 0.14 22.69
CA GLU A 68 14.43 0.82 22.06
C GLU A 68 14.01 1.52 20.75
N LYS A 69 13.15 0.89 19.94
CA LYS A 69 12.58 1.49 18.72
C LYS A 69 11.62 2.64 19.03
N LEU A 70 10.86 2.57 20.13
CA LEU A 70 9.99 3.65 20.57
C LEU A 70 10.80 4.86 21.07
N SER A 71 11.84 4.63 21.89
CA SER A 71 12.70 5.67 22.45
C SER A 71 13.55 6.39 21.39
N SER A 72 13.98 5.69 20.34
CA SER A 72 14.79 6.27 19.25
C SER A 72 13.99 7.12 18.24
N GLY A 73 12.71 7.40 18.48
CA GLY A 73 11.85 8.14 17.54
C GLY A 73 11.36 7.31 16.35
N GLN A 74 11.82 6.06 16.19
CA GLN A 74 11.31 5.10 15.20
C GLN A 74 9.92 4.53 15.57
N GLY A 75 9.36 4.90 16.73
CA GLY A 75 8.01 4.53 17.15
C GLY A 75 6.92 5.01 16.19
N ALA A 76 7.09 6.19 15.60
CA ALA A 76 6.22 6.70 14.56
C ALA A 76 6.31 5.87 13.27
N LEU A 77 7.52 5.39 12.92
CA LEU A 77 7.75 4.50 11.78
C LEU A 77 7.12 3.12 11.99
N LEU A 78 7.21 2.55 13.20
CA LEU A 78 6.58 1.27 13.55
C LEU A 78 5.04 1.35 13.55
N GLN A 79 4.46 2.46 14.01
CA GLN A 79 3.01 2.68 13.94
C GLN A 79 2.55 3.06 12.52
N GLN A 80 3.32 3.82 11.75
CA GLN A 80 3.07 4.02 10.32
C GLN A 80 3.09 2.70 9.57
N VAL A 81 4.14 1.88 9.71
CA VAL A 81 4.24 0.56 9.07
C VAL A 81 3.08 -0.37 9.44
N ARG A 82 2.47 -0.20 10.63
CA ARG A 82 1.30 -0.98 11.07
C ARG A 82 -0.05 -0.40 10.66
N ALA A 83 -0.25 0.92 10.77
CA ALA A 83 -1.44 1.59 10.23
C ALA A 83 -1.49 1.46 8.69
N ASN A 84 -0.33 1.43 8.05
CA ASN A 84 -0.16 1.23 6.62
C ASN A 84 -0.30 -0.24 6.19
N ARG A 85 -0.36 -1.19 7.14
CA ARG A 85 -0.47 -2.63 6.83
C ARG A 85 -1.85 -3.00 6.31
N ASP A 86 -2.87 -2.27 6.75
CA ASP A 86 -4.26 -2.39 6.31
C ASP A 86 -4.64 -1.31 5.28
N ALA A 87 -3.69 -0.47 4.87
CA ALA A 87 -3.96 0.53 3.85
C ALA A 87 -4.26 -0.15 2.51
N THR A 88 -5.42 0.18 1.96
CA THR A 88 -5.87 -0.36 0.69
C THR A 88 -5.23 0.37 -0.47
N PHE A 89 -5.19 -0.28 -1.62
CA PHE A 89 -4.72 0.37 -2.84
C PHE A 89 -5.58 1.55 -3.25
N ALA A 90 -6.90 1.48 -3.04
CA ALA A 90 -7.81 2.59 -3.27
C ALA A 90 -7.40 3.83 -2.45
N HIS A 91 -7.12 3.65 -1.16
CA HIS A 91 -6.65 4.73 -0.30
C HIS A 91 -5.31 5.33 -0.78
N LEU A 92 -4.38 4.49 -1.24
CA LEU A 92 -3.11 4.95 -1.79
C LEU A 92 -3.31 5.78 -3.07
N VAL A 93 -4.24 5.38 -3.94
CA VAL A 93 -4.62 6.14 -5.14
C VAL A 93 -5.16 7.52 -4.76
N GLU A 94 -6.13 7.60 -3.84
CA GLU A 94 -6.72 8.85 -3.38
C GLU A 94 -5.68 9.82 -2.81
N ARG A 95 -4.80 9.31 -1.92
CA ARG A 95 -3.70 10.12 -1.37
C ARG A 95 -2.74 10.58 -2.45
N THR A 96 -2.40 9.72 -3.42
CA THR A 96 -1.50 10.10 -4.52
C THR A 96 -2.12 11.21 -5.37
N LEU A 97 -3.41 11.11 -5.72
CA LEU A 97 -4.11 12.14 -6.50
C LEU A 97 -4.16 13.48 -5.77
N THR A 98 -4.25 13.45 -4.44
CA THR A 98 -4.31 14.66 -3.60
C THR A 98 -2.94 15.29 -3.41
N GLU A 99 -1.94 14.49 -3.04
CA GLU A 99 -0.66 14.97 -2.50
C GLU A 99 0.49 14.95 -3.52
N TYR A 100 0.35 14.27 -4.66
CA TYR A 100 1.44 14.18 -5.64
C TYR A 100 1.62 15.51 -6.40
N PRO A 101 2.76 16.21 -6.22
CA PRO A 101 2.88 17.61 -6.63
C PRO A 101 3.07 17.81 -8.14
N LYS A 102 3.39 16.75 -8.90
CA LYS A 102 3.73 16.87 -10.33
C LYS A 102 2.53 16.70 -11.27
N TRP A 103 1.33 16.43 -10.76
CA TRP A 103 0.14 16.26 -11.60
C TRP A 103 -0.73 17.50 -11.53
N THR A 104 -1.07 18.02 -12.71
CA THR A 104 -2.09 19.07 -12.87
C THR A 104 -3.48 18.51 -12.60
N ASP A 105 -4.47 19.36 -12.34
CA ASP A 105 -5.84 18.92 -12.06
C ASP A 105 -6.46 18.14 -13.22
N THR A 106 -6.22 18.56 -14.46
CA THR A 106 -6.62 17.80 -15.66
C THR A 106 -5.98 16.41 -15.70
N THR A 107 -4.71 16.31 -15.29
CA THR A 107 -4.01 15.02 -15.22
C THR A 107 -4.58 14.15 -14.12
N LYS A 108 -4.90 14.72 -12.95
CA LYS A 108 -5.53 14.00 -11.83
C LYS A 108 -6.88 13.42 -12.23
N ILE A 109 -7.77 14.21 -12.83
CA ILE A 109 -9.09 13.74 -13.31
C ILE A 109 -8.94 12.56 -14.28
N ARG A 110 -8.01 12.66 -15.23
CA ARG A 110 -7.74 11.56 -16.17
C ARG A 110 -7.21 10.31 -15.47
N ILE A 111 -6.28 10.48 -14.53
CA ILE A 111 -5.67 9.36 -13.80
C ILE A 111 -6.71 8.71 -12.88
N GLU A 112 -7.55 9.49 -12.20
CA GLU A 112 -8.64 9.00 -11.34
C GLU A 112 -9.58 8.07 -12.10
N ALA A 113 -10.08 8.50 -13.26
CA ALA A 113 -10.94 7.66 -14.10
C ALA A 113 -10.27 6.34 -14.51
N GLN A 114 -8.96 6.37 -14.78
CA GLN A 114 -8.20 5.17 -15.13
C GLN A 114 -7.90 4.29 -13.92
N MET A 115 -7.61 4.87 -12.76
CA MET A 115 -7.33 4.13 -11.53
C MET A 115 -8.59 3.51 -10.96
N LYS A 116 -9.79 4.04 -11.23
CA LYS A 116 -11.05 3.35 -10.92
C LYS A 116 -11.08 1.94 -11.52
N ILE A 117 -10.67 1.79 -12.78
CA ILE A 117 -10.60 0.47 -13.45
C ILE A 117 -9.60 -0.46 -12.75
N VAL A 118 -8.48 0.10 -12.28
CA VAL A 118 -7.46 -0.66 -11.54
C VAL A 118 -7.99 -1.10 -10.18
N VAL A 119 -8.60 -0.18 -9.43
CA VAL A 119 -9.19 -0.44 -8.12
C VAL A 119 -10.30 -1.48 -8.23
N ASP A 120 -11.18 -1.36 -9.23
CA ASP A 120 -12.22 -2.35 -9.51
C ASP A 120 -11.64 -3.74 -9.80
N PHE A 121 -10.49 -3.82 -10.46
CA PHE A 121 -9.81 -5.08 -10.76
C PHE A 121 -9.13 -5.69 -9.53
N PHE A 122 -8.42 -4.88 -8.74
CA PHE A 122 -7.73 -5.36 -7.54
C PHE A 122 -8.70 -5.62 -6.37
N GLY A 123 -9.82 -4.92 -6.33
CA GLY A 123 -10.74 -4.84 -5.19
C GLY A 123 -10.45 -3.62 -4.32
N GLU A 124 -11.50 -2.88 -3.94
CA GLU A 124 -11.41 -1.66 -3.12
C GLU A 124 -10.71 -1.89 -1.78
N ASP A 125 -10.98 -3.05 -1.17
CA ASP A 125 -10.43 -3.43 0.14
C ASP A 125 -9.07 -4.11 0.07
N ARG A 126 -8.50 -4.30 -1.14
CA ARG A 126 -7.24 -5.05 -1.26
C ARG A 126 -6.09 -4.25 -0.64
N PRO A 127 -5.37 -4.79 0.36
CA PRO A 127 -4.22 -4.13 0.94
C PRO A 127 -3.12 -3.90 -0.09
N VAL A 128 -2.46 -2.74 -0.05
CA VAL A 128 -1.36 -2.38 -0.97
C VAL A 128 -0.28 -3.47 -0.97
N GLN A 129 0.04 -4.02 0.20
CA GLN A 129 1.08 -5.03 0.38
C GLN A 129 0.77 -6.37 -0.33
N GLN A 130 -0.49 -6.63 -0.67
CA GLN A 130 -0.89 -7.84 -1.39
C GLN A 130 -0.81 -7.67 -2.91
N ILE A 131 -0.59 -6.46 -3.42
CA ILE A 131 -0.44 -6.21 -4.85
C ILE A 131 1.02 -6.48 -5.23
N THR A 132 1.27 -7.72 -5.62
CA THR A 132 2.58 -8.21 -6.05
C THR A 132 2.78 -8.05 -7.56
N THR A 133 4.00 -8.22 -8.05
CA THR A 133 4.31 -8.18 -9.50
C THR A 133 3.41 -9.12 -10.33
N PRO A 134 3.16 -10.38 -9.94
CA PRO A 134 2.22 -11.25 -10.66
C PRO A 134 0.80 -10.66 -10.76
N VAL A 135 0.29 -10.05 -9.69
CA VAL A 135 -1.04 -9.42 -9.68
C VAL A 135 -1.10 -8.22 -10.63
N VAL A 136 -0.02 -7.43 -10.69
CA VAL A 136 0.07 -6.32 -11.65
C VAL A 136 0.16 -6.84 -13.09
N GLN A 137 0.93 -7.92 -13.33
CA GLN A 137 1.02 -8.55 -14.65
C GLN A 137 -0.33 -9.12 -15.09
N GLU A 138 -1.09 -9.73 -14.17
CA GLU A 138 -2.44 -10.22 -14.43
C GLU A 138 -3.36 -9.08 -14.87
N PHE A 139 -3.36 -7.95 -14.14
CA PHE A 139 -4.10 -6.75 -14.52
C PHE A 139 -3.70 -6.23 -15.90
N LEU A 140 -2.40 -6.08 -16.16
CA LEU A 140 -1.91 -5.54 -17.43
C LEU A 140 -2.18 -6.49 -18.60
N GLY A 141 -2.12 -7.81 -18.39
CA GLY A 141 -2.51 -8.83 -19.34
C GLY A 141 -4.02 -8.79 -19.62
N TRP A 142 -4.84 -8.66 -18.58
CA TRP A 142 -6.29 -8.49 -18.71
C TRP A 142 -6.63 -7.20 -19.48
N LEU A 143 -5.95 -6.09 -19.20
CA LEU A 143 -6.11 -4.83 -19.92
C LEU A 143 -5.75 -4.98 -21.40
N ARG A 144 -4.64 -5.69 -21.69
CA ARG A 144 -4.21 -5.99 -23.06
C ARG A 144 -5.22 -6.86 -23.79
N ALA A 145 -5.84 -7.83 -23.14
CA ALA A 145 -6.81 -8.72 -23.78
C ALA A 145 -8.22 -8.10 -23.92
N HIS A 146 -8.64 -7.23 -23.00
CA HIS A 146 -10.05 -6.83 -22.88
C HIS A 146 -10.30 -5.31 -22.84
N ARG A 147 -9.26 -4.49 -23.03
CA ARG A 147 -9.34 -3.01 -23.03
C ARG A 147 -9.94 -2.41 -21.76
N GLY A 148 -9.90 -3.14 -20.64
CA GLY A 148 -10.50 -2.70 -19.38
C GLY A 148 -12.03 -2.87 -19.31
N ARG A 149 -12.67 -3.53 -20.30
CA ARG A 149 -14.12 -3.75 -20.32
C ARG A 149 -14.48 -5.12 -19.74
N ARG A 150 -15.46 -5.15 -18.83
CA ARG A 150 -16.14 -6.38 -18.36
C ARG A 150 -17.33 -6.78 -19.24
N HIS A 151 -17.53 -6.13 -20.39
CA HIS A 151 -18.72 -6.37 -21.20
C HIS A 151 -18.53 -7.60 -22.08
N LYS A 152 -19.25 -8.68 -21.76
CA LYS A 152 -19.45 -9.79 -22.69
C LYS A 152 -20.30 -9.30 -23.85
N ASP A 153 -19.96 -9.74 -25.05
CA ASP A 153 -20.82 -9.59 -26.22
C ASP A 153 -22.16 -10.26 -25.93
N ARG A 154 -23.25 -9.53 -26.14
CA ARG A 154 -24.60 -9.96 -25.78
C ARG A 154 -25.10 -11.12 -26.65
N LYS A 155 -24.50 -11.37 -27.82
CA LYS A 155 -24.83 -12.46 -28.74
C LYS A 155 -23.96 -13.69 -28.55
N THR A 156 -22.68 -13.54 -28.22
CA THR A 156 -21.74 -14.68 -28.15
C THR A 156 -21.34 -15.06 -26.72
N GLY A 157 -21.60 -14.22 -25.71
CA GLY A 157 -21.19 -14.45 -24.32
C GLY A 157 -19.67 -14.39 -24.10
N GLN A 158 -18.89 -14.09 -25.15
CA GLN A 158 -17.44 -13.95 -25.11
C GLN A 158 -17.05 -12.49 -24.84
N LEU A 159 -15.87 -12.27 -24.26
CA LEU A 159 -15.31 -10.93 -24.13
C LEU A 159 -14.84 -10.46 -25.52
N ALA A 160 -15.72 -9.79 -26.27
CA ALA A 160 -15.39 -9.26 -27.58
C ALA A 160 -14.80 -7.85 -27.46
N GLY A 161 -13.54 -7.70 -27.82
CA GLY A 161 -12.89 -6.41 -27.97
C GLY A 161 -11.45 -6.57 -28.46
N ALA A 162 -11.05 -5.74 -29.43
CA ALA A 162 -9.63 -5.57 -29.72
C ALA A 162 -8.95 -5.05 -28.44
N GLY A 163 -7.81 -5.65 -28.10
CA GLY A 163 -7.01 -5.34 -26.94
C GLY A 163 -6.66 -3.85 -26.77
N CYS A 164 -6.14 -3.45 -25.60
CA CYS A 164 -5.65 -2.09 -25.46
C CYS A 164 -4.38 -1.87 -26.30
N SER A 165 -4.18 -0.65 -26.82
CA SER A 165 -2.94 -0.30 -27.52
C SER A 165 -1.72 -0.39 -26.59
N ASN A 166 -0.53 -0.63 -27.15
CA ASN A 166 0.73 -0.65 -26.38
C ASN A 166 0.98 0.68 -25.65
N GLN A 167 0.56 1.80 -26.24
CA GLN A 167 0.59 3.11 -25.58
C GLN A 167 -0.29 3.15 -24.33
N THR A 168 -1.49 2.56 -24.38
CA THR A 168 -2.40 2.49 -23.24
C THR A 168 -1.82 1.59 -22.15
N TYR A 169 -1.32 0.41 -22.51
CA TYR A 169 -0.60 -0.49 -21.60
C TYR A 169 0.53 0.25 -20.86
N ASN A 170 1.39 0.96 -21.60
CA ASN A 170 2.52 1.68 -21.02
C ASN A 170 2.07 2.85 -20.13
N ARG A 171 0.96 3.50 -20.45
CA ARG A 171 0.37 4.55 -19.63
C ARG A 171 -0.08 4.02 -18.27
N TYR A 172 -0.83 2.92 -18.24
CA TYR A 172 -1.24 2.27 -17.00
C TYR A 172 -0.03 1.81 -16.17
N LYS A 173 0.95 1.16 -16.82
CA LYS A 173 2.22 0.78 -16.18
C LYS A 173 2.90 2.00 -15.53
N SER A 174 3.00 3.12 -16.26
CA SER A 174 3.63 4.35 -15.76
C SER A 174 2.88 4.95 -14.56
N TYR A 175 1.56 4.93 -14.56
CA TYR A 175 0.75 5.45 -13.46
C TYR A 175 0.86 4.57 -12.22
N LEU A 176 0.74 3.25 -12.39
CA LEU A 176 0.96 2.29 -11.31
C LEU A 176 2.36 2.45 -10.70
N SER A 177 3.40 2.55 -11.53
CA SER A 177 4.76 2.76 -11.03
C SER A 177 4.88 4.07 -10.25
N THR A 178 4.20 5.13 -10.66
CA THR A 178 4.22 6.42 -9.94
C THR A 178 3.52 6.30 -8.58
N ILE A 179 2.35 5.67 -8.54
CA ILE A 179 1.57 5.46 -7.31
C ILE A 179 2.33 4.58 -6.31
N PHE A 180 2.94 3.48 -6.76
CA PHE A 180 3.76 2.63 -5.88
C PHE A 180 5.04 3.32 -5.41
N LYS A 181 5.67 4.17 -6.23
CA LYS A 181 6.81 4.99 -5.79
C LYS A 181 6.39 6.01 -4.73
N PHE A 182 5.21 6.62 -4.88
CA PHE A 182 4.63 7.48 -3.84
C PHE A 182 4.35 6.68 -2.56
N GLY A 183 3.78 5.48 -2.70
CA GLY A 183 3.55 4.56 -1.58
C GLY A 183 4.82 4.21 -0.81
N ILE A 184 5.95 3.97 -1.49
CA ILE A 184 7.26 3.76 -0.84
C ILE A 184 7.66 5.00 -0.03
N ARG A 185 7.57 6.18 -0.62
CA ARG A 185 7.90 7.45 0.06
C ARG A 185 7.06 7.66 1.32
N CYS A 186 5.80 7.23 1.30
CA CYS A 186 4.88 7.34 2.42
C CYS A 186 4.89 6.12 3.37
N GLY A 187 5.73 5.12 3.12
CA GLY A 187 5.89 3.93 3.96
C GLY A 187 4.76 2.89 3.84
N TYR A 188 4.00 2.87 2.75
CA TYR A 188 2.92 1.90 2.50
C TYR A 188 3.41 0.55 1.97
N ASN A 189 4.45 0.59 1.14
CA ASN A 189 5.08 -0.58 0.52
C ASN A 189 6.60 -0.41 0.51
N THR A 190 7.32 -1.53 0.49
CA THR A 190 8.80 -1.53 0.49
C THR A 190 9.39 -1.61 -0.91
N ILE A 191 8.65 -2.21 -1.85
CA ILE A 191 9.08 -2.43 -3.23
C ILE A 191 8.03 -1.89 -4.20
N ASN A 192 8.46 -1.56 -5.41
CA ASN A 192 7.57 -1.21 -6.51
C ASN A 192 7.29 -2.48 -7.34
N PRO A 193 6.08 -3.06 -7.29
CA PRO A 193 5.78 -4.30 -8.02
C PRO A 193 5.80 -4.14 -9.54
N VAL A 194 5.85 -2.91 -10.05
CA VAL A 194 5.85 -2.59 -11.49
C VAL A 194 7.25 -2.53 -12.09
N GLU A 195 8.28 -2.47 -11.26
CA GLU A 195 9.66 -2.14 -11.68
C GLU A 195 10.25 -3.16 -12.66
N LEU A 196 9.97 -4.44 -12.45
CA LEU A 196 10.45 -5.55 -13.29
C LEU A 196 9.58 -5.82 -14.51
N ILE A 197 8.44 -5.14 -14.65
CA ILE A 197 7.53 -5.37 -15.78
C ILE A 197 8.07 -4.60 -16.98
N GLU A 198 8.24 -5.26 -18.12
CA GLU A 198 8.71 -4.60 -19.34
C GLU A 198 7.62 -3.70 -19.95
N ALA A 199 8.06 -2.61 -20.59
CA ALA A 199 7.19 -1.77 -21.40
C ALA A 199 6.88 -2.49 -22.72
N ALA A 200 5.66 -2.30 -23.24
CA ALA A 200 5.32 -2.80 -24.57
C ALA A 200 6.00 -1.93 -25.64
N PRO A 201 6.45 -2.50 -26.78
CA PRO A 201 7.04 -1.72 -27.86
C PRO A 201 5.99 -0.76 -28.45
N VAL A 202 6.37 0.51 -28.63
CA VAL A 202 5.52 1.52 -29.28
C VAL A 202 6.20 1.92 -30.57
N VAL A 203 5.52 1.69 -31.70
CA VAL A 203 5.93 2.29 -32.98
C VAL A 203 5.59 3.77 -32.87
N VAL A 204 6.59 4.63 -33.00
CA VAL A 204 6.39 6.08 -33.07
C VAL A 204 5.88 6.35 -34.49
N GLU A 205 4.57 6.48 -34.64
CA GLU A 205 4.00 7.05 -35.86
C GLU A 205 4.40 8.53 -35.88
N THR A 206 5.42 8.85 -36.66
CA THR A 206 5.71 10.23 -37.05
C THR A 206 4.58 10.68 -37.95
N TYR A 207 3.70 11.54 -37.43
CA TYR A 207 2.80 12.30 -38.28
C TYR A 207 3.67 13.20 -39.17
N GLU A 208 3.65 12.94 -40.48
CA GLU A 208 4.09 13.95 -41.45
C GLU A 208 3.17 15.16 -41.24
N GLY A 209 3.76 16.30 -40.89
CA GLY A 209 3.01 17.55 -40.76
C GLY A 209 2.38 17.92 -42.10
N PHE A 210 1.31 18.71 -42.06
CA PHE A 210 0.75 19.26 -43.29
C PHE A 210 1.81 20.12 -43.99
N HIS A 211 2.09 19.79 -45.24
CA HIS A 211 2.90 20.63 -46.11
C HIS A 211 2.06 21.82 -46.61
N GLU A 212 2.70 22.95 -46.94
CA GLU A 212 2.00 24.20 -47.31
C GLU A 212 1.04 24.03 -48.50
N ASP A 213 1.36 23.12 -49.42
CA ASP A 213 0.53 22.74 -50.56
C ASP A 213 -0.76 21.99 -50.16
N GLN A 214 -0.76 21.30 -49.02
CA GLN A 214 -1.94 20.63 -48.48
C GLN A 214 -2.86 21.59 -47.71
N LEU A 215 -2.34 22.71 -47.22
CA LEU A 215 -3.13 23.77 -46.58
C LEU A 215 -3.98 24.55 -47.60
N ALA A 216 -3.53 24.62 -48.86
CA ALA A 216 -4.26 25.30 -49.93
C ALA A 216 -5.52 24.55 -50.42
N LEU A 217 -5.77 23.34 -49.90
CA LEU A 217 -6.89 22.46 -50.27
C LEU A 217 -7.98 22.38 -49.16
N LEU A 218 -7.82 23.10 -48.05
CA LEU A 218 -8.81 23.25 -46.97
C LEU A 218 -9.62 24.54 -47.15
#